data_AF-A0A2S7U115-F1
#
_entry.id   AF-A0A2S7U115-F1
#
_cell.length_a   1.000
_cell.length_b   1.000
_cell.length_c   1.000
_cell.angle_alpha   90.00
_cell.angle_beta   90.00
_cell.angle_gamma   90.00
#
_symmetry.space_group_name_H-M   'P 1'
#
loop_
_entity.id
_entity.type
_entity.pdbx_description
1 polymer ?
#
loop_
_entity_poly.entity_id
_entity_poly.type
_entity_poly.pdbx_seq_one_letter_code
_entity_poly.pdbx_strand_id
1 'polypeptide(L)'
;MLKYFTYPAMFSPHTILLLALCCTLSSCDRRANDDSALKEERREAVLKQHAAYEKELLEATEREEEIKAQQREINREFKDAQAKHAAEKAAEAKAATKALLEMEAKERKAARKSITHKKFSSITLRDGSRYQDVEIIKVSDSGITITHLNGARGIDFEQLPYSLQLACKYVSPTAN
;
A
#
# COMPACT_ATOMS: atom_id res chain seq x y z
N MET A 1 113.90 -25.23 -1.15
CA MET A 1 113.31 -25.25 -2.51
C MET A 1 113.07 -26.70 -2.90
N LEU A 2 112.01 -26.93 -3.68
CA LEU A 2 111.47 -28.22 -4.15
C LEU A 2 110.54 -28.96 -3.18
N LYS A 3 109.41 -29.53 -3.60
CA LYS A 3 108.46 -29.32 -4.71
C LYS A 3 107.41 -30.41 -4.46
N TYR A 4 106.14 -30.00 -4.36
CA TYR A 4 104.88 -30.78 -4.46
C TYR A 4 104.95 -32.31 -4.32
N PHE A 5 104.42 -32.81 -3.20
CA PHE A 5 103.96 -34.20 -3.07
C PHE A 5 102.58 -34.31 -3.73
N THR A 6 102.54 -34.78 -4.98
CA THR A 6 101.30 -35.17 -5.66
C THR A 6 101.19 -36.69 -5.65
N TYR A 7 100.34 -37.22 -4.78
CA TYR A 7 99.85 -38.59 -4.87
C TYR A 7 98.73 -38.62 -5.93
N PRO A 8 98.82 -39.44 -7.00
CA PRO A 8 97.69 -39.69 -7.86
C PRO A 8 96.71 -40.58 -7.09
N ALA A 9 95.63 -39.99 -6.59
CA ALA A 9 94.48 -40.75 -6.12
C ALA A 9 93.90 -41.51 -7.32
N MET A 10 94.22 -42.80 -7.46
CA MET A 10 93.54 -43.69 -8.38
C MET A 10 92.10 -43.87 -7.88
N PHE A 11 91.22 -42.99 -8.34
CA PHE A 11 89.79 -43.18 -8.17
C PHE A 11 89.37 -44.38 -9.00
N SER A 12 88.98 -45.46 -8.30
CA SER A 12 88.34 -46.62 -8.93
C SER A 12 87.12 -46.14 -9.73
N PRO A 13 86.91 -46.61 -10.96
CA PRO A 13 85.74 -46.22 -11.76
C PRO A 13 84.40 -46.54 -11.07
N HIS A 14 84.41 -47.40 -10.04
CA HIS A 14 83.22 -47.72 -9.25
C HIS A 14 82.84 -46.63 -8.24
N THR A 15 83.78 -45.82 -7.74
CA THR A 15 83.47 -44.74 -6.77
C THR A 15 82.91 -43.49 -7.44
N ILE A 16 83.33 -43.20 -8.67
CA ILE A 16 82.78 -42.09 -9.47
C ILE A 16 81.32 -42.37 -9.84
N LEU A 17 81.01 -43.63 -10.18
CA LEU A 17 79.65 -44.06 -10.55
C LEU A 17 78.68 -43.99 -9.36
N LEU A 18 79.17 -44.31 -8.16
CA LEU A 18 78.39 -44.24 -6.91
C LEU A 18 78.07 -42.79 -6.50
N LEU A 19 79.04 -41.87 -6.62
CA LEU A 19 78.82 -40.45 -6.35
C LEU A 19 77.84 -39.80 -7.36
N ALA A 20 77.91 -40.17 -8.64
CA ALA A 20 76.95 -39.71 -9.64
C ALA A 20 75.53 -40.25 -9.39
N LEU A 21 75.40 -41.49 -8.92
CA LEU A 21 74.11 -42.05 -8.50
C LEU A 21 73.55 -41.36 -7.26
N CYS A 22 74.39 -41.06 -6.26
CA CYS A 22 73.96 -40.32 -5.07
C CYS A 22 73.52 -38.88 -5.40
N CYS A 23 74.20 -38.18 -6.32
CA CYS A 23 73.81 -36.82 -6.74
C CYS A 23 72.51 -36.78 -7.55
N THR A 24 72.23 -37.81 -8.36
CA THR A 24 70.98 -37.91 -9.13
C THR A 24 69.80 -38.33 -8.25
N LEU A 25 69.99 -39.26 -7.30
CA LEU A 25 68.97 -39.64 -6.34
C LEU A 25 68.62 -38.50 -5.37
N SER A 26 69.59 -37.72 -4.88
CA SER A 26 69.32 -36.56 -4.00
C SER A 26 68.59 -35.41 -4.73
N SER A 27 68.83 -35.24 -6.04
CA SER A 27 68.13 -34.24 -6.85
C SER A 27 66.68 -34.64 -7.20
N CYS A 28 66.39 -35.94 -7.28
CA CYS A 28 65.03 -36.45 -7.48
C CYS A 28 64.17 -36.31 -6.22
N ASP A 29 64.72 -36.56 -5.03
CA ASP A 29 64.01 -36.41 -3.75
C ASP A 29 63.61 -34.95 -3.47
N ARG A 30 64.49 -34.00 -3.82
CA ARG A 30 64.23 -32.57 -3.61
C ARG A 30 63.08 -32.05 -4.50
N ARG A 31 63.02 -32.48 -5.77
CA ARG A 31 61.90 -32.14 -6.67
C ARG A 31 60.58 -32.76 -6.24
N ALA A 32 60.59 -34.00 -5.72
CA ALA A 32 59.37 -34.66 -5.25
C ALA A 32 58.79 -33.96 -3.99
N ASN A 33 59.64 -33.50 -3.08
CA ASN A 33 59.21 -32.75 -1.89
C ASN A 33 58.68 -31.35 -2.24
N ASP A 34 59.34 -30.61 -3.15
CA ASP A 34 58.88 -29.29 -3.60
C ASP A 34 57.53 -29.39 -4.33
N ASP A 35 57.32 -30.41 -5.16
CA ASP A 35 56.03 -30.67 -5.83
C ASP A 35 54.92 -31.07 -4.84
N SER A 36 55.27 -31.75 -3.74
CA SER A 36 54.31 -32.10 -2.69
C SER A 36 53.88 -30.86 -1.90
N ALA A 37 54.83 -30.02 -1.50
CA ALA A 37 54.55 -28.77 -0.79
C ALA A 37 53.69 -27.81 -1.65
N LEU A 38 54.00 -27.69 -2.94
CA LEU A 38 53.23 -26.86 -3.87
C LEU A 38 51.80 -27.39 -4.10
N LYS A 39 51.61 -28.72 -4.08
CA LYS A 39 50.27 -29.33 -4.14
C LYS A 39 49.46 -29.07 -2.86
N GLU A 40 50.10 -29.12 -1.70
CA GLU A 40 49.48 -28.85 -0.41
C GLU A 40 49.09 -27.36 -0.29
N GLU A 41 49.98 -26.45 -0.64
CA GLU A 41 49.71 -25.00 -0.67
C GLU A 41 48.54 -24.66 -1.61
N ARG A 42 48.48 -25.29 -2.79
CA ARG A 42 47.33 -25.12 -3.71
C ARG A 42 46.02 -25.63 -3.12
N ARG A 43 46.04 -26.76 -2.41
CA ARG A 43 44.85 -27.30 -1.74
C ARG A 43 44.37 -26.35 -0.65
N GLU A 44 45.28 -25.84 0.18
CA GLU A 44 44.95 -24.85 1.19
C GLU A 44 44.39 -23.56 0.59
N ALA A 45 44.98 -23.08 -0.51
CA ALA A 45 44.49 -21.89 -1.21
C ALA A 45 43.06 -22.09 -1.74
N VAL A 46 42.76 -23.25 -2.33
CA VAL A 46 41.42 -23.60 -2.80
C VAL A 46 40.41 -23.67 -1.65
N LEU A 47 40.79 -24.29 -0.52
CA LEU A 47 39.92 -24.36 0.66
C LEU A 47 39.65 -22.98 1.26
N LYS A 48 40.67 -22.10 1.34
CA LYS A 48 40.51 -20.71 1.77
C LYS A 48 39.57 -19.93 0.86
N GLN A 49 39.68 -20.11 -0.46
CA GLN A 49 38.78 -19.48 -1.43
C GLN A 49 37.34 -20.00 -1.30
N HIS A 50 37.15 -21.31 -1.10
CA HIS A 50 35.83 -21.89 -0.89
C HIS A 50 35.17 -21.36 0.38
N ALA A 51 35.91 -21.31 1.49
CA ALA A 51 35.43 -20.77 2.74
C ALA A 51 35.08 -19.27 2.64
N ALA A 52 35.86 -18.49 1.90
CA ALA A 52 35.57 -17.08 1.64
C ALA A 52 34.29 -16.91 0.79
N TYR A 53 34.12 -17.75 -0.24
CA TYR A 53 32.94 -17.75 -1.09
C TYR A 53 31.66 -18.14 -0.33
N GLU A 54 31.72 -19.19 0.50
CA GLU A 54 30.58 -19.59 1.35
C GLU A 54 30.18 -18.48 2.32
N LYS A 55 31.16 -17.79 2.90
CA LYS A 55 30.91 -16.64 3.78
C LYS A 55 30.22 -15.49 3.03
N GLU A 56 30.71 -15.15 1.83
CA GLU A 56 30.10 -14.10 1.00
C GLU A 56 28.67 -14.47 0.58
N LEU A 57 28.43 -15.75 0.26
CA LEU A 57 27.10 -16.24 -0.09
C LEU A 57 26.12 -16.10 1.07
N LEU A 58 26.53 -16.45 2.30
CA LEU A 58 25.72 -16.28 3.49
C LEU A 58 25.39 -14.80 3.75
N GLU A 59 26.40 -13.93 3.72
CA GLU A 59 26.19 -12.47 3.88
C GLU A 59 25.27 -11.90 2.80
N ALA A 60 25.35 -12.39 1.56
CA ALA A 60 24.47 -11.96 0.48
C ALA A 60 23.02 -12.41 0.72
N THR A 61 22.81 -13.64 1.20
CA THR A 61 21.46 -14.13 1.52
C THR A 61 20.83 -13.38 2.69
N GLU A 62 21.59 -13.08 3.74
CA GLU A 62 21.11 -12.27 4.88
C GLU A 62 20.68 -10.88 4.42
N ARG A 63 21.49 -10.20 3.58
CA ARG A 63 21.11 -8.90 3.01
C ARG A 63 19.85 -8.97 2.14
N GLU A 64 19.67 -10.05 1.36
CA GLU A 64 18.47 -10.22 0.55
C GLU A 64 17.22 -10.40 1.42
N GLU A 65 17.33 -11.15 2.53
CA GLU A 65 16.26 -11.32 3.50
C GLU A 65 15.91 -10.01 4.23
N GLU A 66 16.92 -9.22 4.61
CA GLU A 66 16.72 -7.89 5.21
C GLU A 66 15.99 -6.94 4.25
N ILE A 67 16.41 -6.87 2.98
CA ILE A 67 15.74 -6.04 1.97
C ILE A 67 14.29 -6.50 1.76
N LYS A 68 14.05 -7.82 1.71
CA LYS A 68 12.68 -8.36 1.63
C LYS A 68 11.83 -8.01 2.85
N ALA A 69 12.43 -8.02 4.05
CA ALA A 69 11.74 -7.62 5.27
C ALA A 69 11.37 -6.13 5.25
N GLN A 70 12.31 -5.25 4.89
CA GLN A 70 12.08 -3.81 4.73
C GLN A 70 11.00 -3.51 3.69
N GLN A 71 11.02 -4.19 2.53
CA GLN A 71 10.00 -3.99 1.51
C GLN A 71 8.60 -4.41 2.00
N ARG A 72 8.51 -5.47 2.82
CA ARG A 72 7.23 -5.88 3.42
C ARG A 72 6.73 -4.85 4.42
N GLU A 73 7.61 -4.24 5.19
CA GLU A 73 7.27 -3.18 6.15
C GLU A 73 6.77 -1.92 5.42
N ILE A 74 7.52 -1.43 4.43
CA ILE A 74 7.10 -0.30 3.58
C ILE A 74 5.73 -0.57 2.94
N ASN A 75 5.50 -1.79 2.44
CA ASN A 75 4.22 -2.16 1.85
C ASN A 75 3.07 -2.17 2.86
N ARG A 76 3.33 -2.50 4.13
CA ARG A 76 2.31 -2.44 5.19
C ARG A 76 2.00 -0.98 5.52
N GLU A 77 3.02 -0.16 5.75
CA GLU A 77 2.84 1.26 6.03
C GLU A 77 2.11 1.98 4.91
N PHE A 78 2.44 1.68 3.65
CA PHE A 78 1.76 2.25 2.49
C PHE A 78 0.28 1.85 2.44
N LYS A 79 -0.05 0.58 2.69
CA LYS A 79 -1.44 0.11 2.74
C LYS A 79 -2.21 0.74 3.89
N ASP A 80 -1.60 0.86 5.06
CA ASP A 80 -2.22 1.48 6.23
C ASP A 80 -2.46 2.98 5.99
N ALA A 81 -1.50 3.68 5.38
CA ALA A 81 -1.65 5.08 4.98
C ALA A 81 -2.78 5.25 3.94
N GLN A 82 -2.86 4.37 2.95
CA GLN A 82 -3.92 4.39 1.93
C GLN A 82 -5.30 4.15 2.57
N ALA A 83 -5.40 3.20 3.50
CA ALA A 83 -6.64 2.92 4.22
C ALA A 83 -7.07 4.10 5.10
N LYS A 84 -6.13 4.74 5.82
CA LYS A 84 -6.40 5.94 6.62
C LYS A 84 -6.92 7.10 5.75
N HIS A 85 -6.22 7.39 4.65
CA HIS A 85 -6.63 8.44 3.73
C HIS A 85 -7.99 8.15 3.05
N ALA A 86 -8.28 6.89 2.73
CA ALA A 86 -9.59 6.51 2.21
C ALA A 86 -10.70 6.69 3.27
N ALA A 87 -10.43 6.35 4.53
CA ALA A 87 -11.36 6.55 5.64
C ALA A 87 -11.64 8.04 5.90
N GLU A 88 -10.60 8.88 5.85
CA GLU A 88 -10.71 10.35 5.98
C GLU A 88 -11.57 10.92 4.84
N LYS A 89 -11.28 10.58 3.59
CA LYS A 89 -12.10 11.01 2.45
C LYS A 89 -13.56 10.56 2.56
N ALA A 90 -13.80 9.34 3.03
CA ALA A 90 -15.16 8.85 3.26
C ALA A 90 -15.87 9.62 4.39
N ALA A 91 -15.15 10.00 5.45
CA ALA A 91 -15.69 10.82 6.53
C ALA A 91 -16.02 12.24 6.07
N GLU A 92 -15.14 12.86 5.29
CA GLU A 92 -15.36 14.19 4.69
C GLU A 92 -16.57 14.19 3.76
N ALA A 93 -16.70 13.19 2.88
CA ALA A 93 -17.84 13.05 2.00
C ALA A 93 -19.15 12.91 2.77
N LYS A 94 -19.18 12.08 3.83
CA LYS A 94 -20.36 11.94 4.70
C LYS A 94 -20.70 13.24 5.42
N ALA A 95 -19.71 13.98 5.90
CA ALA A 95 -19.91 15.27 6.55
C ALA A 95 -20.47 16.30 5.57
N ALA A 96 -19.95 16.35 4.33
CA ALA A 96 -20.45 17.22 3.27
C ALA A 96 -21.90 16.89 2.89
N THR A 97 -22.25 15.61 2.72
CA THR A 97 -23.64 15.19 2.45
C THR A 97 -24.56 15.56 3.60
N LYS A 98 -24.14 15.35 4.86
CA LYS A 98 -24.94 15.74 6.02
C LYS A 98 -25.18 17.26 6.06
N ALA A 99 -24.15 18.06 5.79
CA ALA A 99 -24.26 19.51 5.75
C ALA A 99 -25.23 19.98 4.65
N LEU A 100 -25.17 19.37 3.46
CA LEU A 100 -26.10 19.64 2.37
C LEU A 100 -27.55 19.34 2.78
N LEU A 101 -27.80 18.16 3.35
CA LEU A 101 -29.14 17.77 3.81
C LEU A 101 -29.68 18.68 4.92
N GLU A 102 -28.83 19.15 5.82
CA GLU A 102 -29.21 20.12 6.86
C GLU A 102 -29.55 21.49 6.26
N MET A 103 -28.80 21.95 5.26
CA MET A 103 -29.12 23.18 4.54
C MET A 103 -30.46 23.06 3.82
N GLU A 104 -30.68 21.99 3.07
CA GLU A 104 -31.95 21.72 2.38
C GLU A 104 -33.12 21.61 3.37
N ALA A 105 -32.92 21.01 4.54
CA ALA A 105 -33.93 20.96 5.59
C ALA A 105 -34.26 22.36 6.15
N LYS A 106 -33.25 23.23 6.33
CA LYS A 106 -33.46 24.62 6.74
C LYS A 106 -34.22 25.42 5.69
N GLU A 107 -33.87 25.28 4.42
CA GLU A 107 -34.57 25.94 3.31
C GLU A 107 -36.03 25.49 3.23
N ARG A 108 -36.28 24.17 3.29
CA ARG A 108 -37.65 23.62 3.33
C ARG A 108 -38.45 24.18 4.51
N LYS A 109 -37.86 24.22 5.70
CA LYS A 109 -38.51 24.78 6.88
C LYS A 109 -38.86 26.25 6.71
N ALA A 110 -37.95 27.05 6.13
CA ALA A 110 -38.17 28.46 5.86
C ALA A 110 -39.27 28.68 4.82
N ALA A 111 -39.25 27.92 3.70
CA ALA A 111 -40.25 27.98 2.65
C ALA A 111 -41.65 27.58 3.15
N ARG A 112 -41.74 26.54 3.98
CA ARG A 112 -43.02 26.14 4.60
C ARG A 112 -43.55 27.20 5.55
N LYS A 113 -42.67 27.80 6.37
CA LYS A 113 -43.03 28.89 7.28
C LYS A 113 -43.55 30.13 6.55
N SER A 114 -43.00 30.47 5.38
CA SER A 114 -43.44 31.65 4.62
C SER A 114 -44.81 31.49 3.97
N ILE A 115 -45.30 30.26 3.84
CA ILE A 115 -46.61 29.94 3.26
C ILE A 115 -47.70 29.77 4.33
N THR A 116 -47.32 29.50 5.57
CA THR A 116 -48.26 29.53 6.70
C THR A 116 -48.94 30.89 6.78
N HIS A 117 -50.25 30.89 6.99
CA HIS A 117 -51.18 32.02 6.97
C HIS A 117 -51.36 32.72 5.62
N LYS A 118 -50.83 32.16 4.53
CA LYS A 118 -51.10 32.68 3.19
C LYS A 118 -52.55 32.39 2.80
N LYS A 119 -53.22 33.42 2.30
CA LYS A 119 -54.61 33.37 1.85
C LYS A 119 -54.70 33.22 0.33
N PHE A 120 -55.66 32.42 -0.12
CA PHE A 120 -55.94 32.16 -1.52
C PHE A 120 -57.44 32.32 -1.77
N SER A 121 -57.80 32.98 -2.86
CA SER A 121 -59.21 33.11 -3.26
C SER A 121 -59.82 31.75 -3.60
N SER A 122 -59.07 30.89 -4.29
CA SER A 122 -59.43 29.48 -4.45
C SER A 122 -58.23 28.58 -4.68
N ILE A 123 -58.34 27.33 -4.26
CA ILE A 123 -57.38 26.25 -4.53
C ILE A 123 -58.14 25.09 -5.18
N THR A 124 -57.63 24.60 -6.31
CA THR A 124 -58.16 23.41 -6.99
C THR A 124 -57.15 22.28 -6.85
N LEU A 125 -57.58 21.15 -6.29
CA LEU A 125 -56.74 19.97 -6.10
C LEU A 125 -56.66 19.13 -7.38
N ARG A 126 -55.72 18.18 -7.41
CA ARG A 126 -55.53 17.27 -8.56
C ARG A 126 -56.72 16.33 -8.80
N ASP A 127 -57.46 15.98 -7.75
CA ASP A 127 -58.71 15.21 -7.84
C ASP A 127 -59.89 16.04 -8.40
N GLY A 128 -59.69 17.33 -8.67
CA GLY A 128 -60.71 18.27 -9.15
C GLY A 128 -61.48 18.99 -8.04
N SER A 129 -61.29 18.62 -6.77
CA SER A 129 -61.93 19.30 -5.64
C SER A 129 -61.50 20.76 -5.55
N ARG A 130 -62.44 21.68 -5.29
CA ARG A 130 -62.18 23.12 -5.20
C ARG A 130 -62.58 23.69 -3.84
N TYR A 131 -61.67 24.49 -3.27
CA TYR A 131 -61.88 25.22 -2.03
C TYR A 131 -61.81 26.72 -2.31
N GLN A 132 -62.65 27.50 -1.63
CA GLN A 132 -62.72 28.96 -1.73
C GLN A 132 -62.34 29.60 -0.39
N ASP A 133 -61.82 30.82 -0.45
CA ASP A 133 -61.41 31.63 0.71
C ASP A 133 -60.53 30.85 1.69
N VAL A 134 -59.44 30.34 1.15
CA VAL A 134 -58.59 29.36 1.81
C VAL A 134 -57.44 30.04 2.53
N GLU A 135 -57.22 29.69 3.80
CA GLU A 135 -56.01 30.07 4.55
C GLU A 135 -55.23 28.82 4.95
N ILE A 136 -53.93 28.80 4.69
CA ILE A 136 -53.06 27.70 5.13
C ILE A 136 -52.70 27.90 6.60
N ILE A 137 -53.25 27.11 7.51
CA ILE A 137 -53.00 27.25 8.96
C ILE A 137 -51.82 26.42 9.46
N LYS A 138 -51.45 25.35 8.74
CA LYS A 138 -50.34 24.47 9.12
C LYS A 138 -49.70 23.84 7.89
N VAL A 139 -48.39 23.68 7.92
CA VAL A 139 -47.62 22.94 6.90
C VAL A 139 -46.81 21.87 7.62
N SER A 140 -46.98 20.62 7.22
CA SER A 140 -46.31 19.45 7.78
C SER A 140 -45.39 18.79 6.75
N ASP A 141 -44.79 17.65 7.07
CA ASP A 141 -43.97 16.88 6.13
C ASP A 141 -44.80 16.16 5.05
N SER A 142 -46.04 15.75 5.37
CA SER A 142 -46.92 15.00 4.46
C SER A 142 -47.91 15.86 3.68
N GLY A 143 -48.22 17.07 4.18
CA GLY A 143 -49.19 17.94 3.54
C GLY A 143 -49.41 19.27 4.24
N ILE A 144 -50.48 19.96 3.83
CA ILE A 144 -50.92 21.23 4.42
C ILE A 144 -52.27 21.05 5.10
N THR A 145 -52.55 21.87 6.12
CA THR A 145 -53.89 22.04 6.66
C THR A 145 -54.39 23.41 6.27
N ILE A 146 -55.56 23.43 5.65
CA ILE A 146 -56.23 24.66 5.23
C ILE A 146 -57.49 24.90 6.07
N THR A 147 -57.87 26.16 6.22
CA THR A 147 -59.19 26.59 6.67
C THR A 147 -59.94 27.16 5.48
N HIS A 148 -61.21 26.79 5.32
CA HIS A 148 -62.14 27.27 4.31
C HIS A 148 -63.54 27.47 4.95
N LEU A 149 -64.54 27.90 4.17
CA LEU A 149 -65.90 28.19 4.68
C LEU A 149 -66.51 27.07 5.55
N ASN A 150 -66.37 25.81 5.13
CA ASN A 150 -66.91 24.66 5.86
C ASN A 150 -66.00 24.08 6.98
N GLY A 151 -64.95 24.79 7.41
CA GLY A 151 -64.04 24.35 8.48
C GLY A 151 -62.60 24.14 8.02
N ALA A 152 -61.86 23.27 8.71
CA ALA A 152 -60.46 22.97 8.40
C ALA A 152 -60.28 21.56 7.81
N ARG A 153 -59.37 21.42 6.83
CA ARG A 153 -59.08 20.15 6.17
C ARG A 153 -57.58 19.96 5.94
N GLY A 154 -57.09 18.76 6.21
CA GLY A 154 -55.76 18.30 5.82
C GLY A 154 -55.73 17.84 4.37
N ILE A 155 -54.70 18.23 3.62
CA ILE A 155 -54.52 17.91 2.21
C ILE A 155 -53.07 17.46 2.01
N ASP A 156 -52.89 16.26 1.47
CA ASP A 156 -51.57 15.70 1.17
C ASP A 156 -50.90 16.47 0.02
N PHE A 157 -49.56 16.57 0.06
CA PHE A 157 -48.81 17.31 -0.96
C PHE A 157 -49.09 16.82 -2.38
N GLU A 158 -49.30 15.52 -2.55
CA GLU A 158 -49.57 14.91 -3.86
C GLU A 158 -50.84 15.45 -4.52
N GLN A 159 -51.85 15.82 -3.73
CA GLN A 159 -53.11 16.37 -4.21
C GLN A 159 -53.05 17.88 -4.47
N LEU A 160 -52.00 18.56 -4.00
CA LEU A 160 -51.86 20.00 -4.19
C LEU A 160 -51.51 20.36 -5.65
N PRO A 161 -51.89 21.57 -6.09
CA PRO A 161 -51.32 22.19 -7.27
C PRO A 161 -49.80 22.17 -7.25
N TYR A 162 -49.19 21.96 -8.43
CA TYR A 162 -47.74 21.97 -8.58
C TYR A 162 -47.09 23.26 -8.08
N SER A 163 -47.75 24.41 -8.27
CA SER A 163 -47.26 25.70 -7.76
C SER A 163 -47.13 25.74 -6.23
N LEU A 164 -48.06 25.12 -5.50
CA LEU A 164 -48.00 25.01 -4.05
C LEU A 164 -46.99 23.95 -3.59
N GLN A 165 -46.85 22.84 -4.33
CA GLN A 165 -45.80 21.86 -4.09
C GLN A 165 -44.41 22.50 -4.19
N LEU A 166 -44.15 23.28 -5.24
CA LEU A 166 -42.91 24.02 -5.43
C LEU A 166 -42.65 25.04 -4.34
N ALA A 167 -43.69 25.81 -3.99
CA ALA A 167 -43.58 26.83 -2.95
C ALA A 167 -43.22 26.20 -1.59
N CYS A 168 -43.78 25.03 -1.27
CA CYS A 168 -43.47 24.28 -0.06
C CYS A 168 -42.17 23.45 -0.15
N LYS A 169 -41.44 23.52 -1.27
CA LYS A 169 -40.25 22.71 -1.55
C LYS A 169 -40.49 21.21 -1.31
N TYR A 170 -41.63 20.72 -1.81
CA TYR A 170 -41.99 19.31 -1.71
C TYR A 170 -41.06 18.45 -2.57
N VAL A 171 -40.57 17.36 -1.98
CA VAL A 171 -39.79 16.32 -2.66
C VAL A 171 -40.62 15.04 -2.55
N SER A 172 -40.97 14.45 -3.70
CA SER A 172 -41.75 13.23 -3.72
C SER A 172 -40.95 12.06 -3.13
N PRO A 173 -41.55 11.20 -2.29
CA PRO A 173 -40.87 10.01 -1.74
C PRO A 173 -40.35 9.06 -2.81
N THR A 174 -40.97 9.05 -4.01
CA THR A 174 -40.61 8.17 -5.12
C THR A 174 -39.53 8.74 -6.03
N ALA A 175 -38.96 9.91 -5.71
CA ALA A 175 -37.92 10.56 -6.52
C ALA A 175 -36.48 10.11 -6.19
N ASN A 176 -36.32 9.02 -5.45
CA ASN A 176 -35.03 8.44 -5.07
C ASN A 176 -34.74 7.14 -5.83
#